data_AF-A0A565CXC1-F1
#
_entry.id   AF-A0A565CXC1-F1
#
_cell.length_a   1.000
_cell.length_b   1.000
_cell.length_c   1.000
_cell.angle_alpha   90.00
_cell.angle_beta   90.00
_cell.angle_gamma   90.00
#
_symmetry.space_group_name_H-M   'P 1'
#
loop_
_entity.id
_entity.type
_entity.pdbx_description
1 polymer ?
#
loop_
_entity_poly.entity_id
_entity_poly.type
_entity_poly.pdbx_seq_one_letter_code
_entity_poly.pdbx_strand_id
1 'polypeptide(L)' 'MNLKAMQEKETKKRQEDGSKAVVETTEHRSSAGKSSEQRKVEVVHQSHPKTSGGVLVGAAAAVESTLESAKEVISKKT' A
#
# COMPACT_ATOMS: atom_id res chain seq x y z
N MET A 1 -20.23 0.26 30.43
CA MET A 1 -19.48 -0.23 29.25
C MET A 1 -18.25 0.66 29.07
N ASN A 2 -17.07 0.11 28.77
CA ASN A 2 -15.79 0.85 28.77
C ASN A 2 -15.50 1.44 27.37
N LEU A 3 -15.26 2.76 27.31
CA LEU A 3 -15.14 3.54 26.07
C LEU A 3 -13.93 3.12 25.22
N LYS A 4 -12.84 2.68 25.85
CA LYS A 4 -11.64 2.17 25.16
C LYS A 4 -11.93 0.91 24.34
N ALA A 5 -12.72 -0.01 24.89
CA ALA A 5 -13.05 -1.27 24.23
C ALA A 5 -13.98 -1.07 23.01
N MET A 6 -14.69 0.06 22.94
CA MET A 6 -15.53 0.41 21.80
C MET A 6 -14.69 1.01 20.66
N GLN A 7 -13.74 1.89 21.00
CA GLN A 7 -12.78 2.46 20.04
C GLN A 7 -11.88 1.39 19.42
N GLU A 8 -11.34 0.46 20.20
CA GLU A 8 -10.51 -0.64 19.67
C GLU A 8 -11.27 -1.56 18.70
N LYS A 9 -12.56 -1.80 18.94
CA LYS A 9 -13.39 -2.59 18.02
C LYS A 9 -13.67 -1.83 16.72
N GLU A 10 -13.86 -0.53 16.81
CA GLU A 10 -14.14 0.32 15.65
C GLU A 10 -12.90 0.53 14.76
N THR A 11 -11.72 0.75 15.36
CA THR A 11 -10.45 0.86 14.62
C THR A 11 -10.10 -0.46 13.92
N LYS A 12 -10.29 -1.59 14.60
CA LYS A 12 -10.10 -2.93 14.02
C LYS A 12 -11.02 -3.18 12.81
N LYS A 13 -12.27 -2.71 12.88
CA LYS A 13 -13.24 -2.85 11.78
C LYS A 13 -12.89 -1.95 10.58
N ARG A 14 -12.31 -0.76 10.81
CA ARG A 14 -11.84 0.16 9.76
C ARG A 14 -10.57 -0.35 9.06
N GLN A 15 -9.77 -1.17 9.73
CA GLN A 15 -8.54 -1.77 9.20
C GLN A 15 -8.80 -3.01 8.33
N GLU A 16 -10.01 -3.58 8.38
CA GLU A 16 -10.41 -4.81 7.68
C GLU A 16 -10.57 -4.62 6.15
N ASP A 17 -10.65 -3.37 5.67
CA ASP A 17 -10.77 -3.02 4.25
C ASP A 17 -9.46 -3.19 3.44
N GLY A 18 -8.36 -3.63 4.09
CA GLY A 18 -7.11 -4.10 3.46
C GLY A 18 -6.29 -3.06 2.69
N SER A 19 -6.89 -1.95 2.28
CA SER A 19 -6.31 -0.90 1.43
C SER A 19 -5.83 0.32 2.22
N LYS A 20 -6.25 0.44 3.49
CA LYS A 20 -5.97 1.58 4.37
C LYS A 20 -5.71 1.13 5.80
N ALA A 21 -4.61 1.61 6.38
CA ALA A 21 -4.36 1.48 7.82
C ALA A 21 -4.53 2.86 8.47
N VAL A 22 -5.57 3.01 9.28
CA VAL A 22 -5.85 4.23 10.05
C VAL A 22 -5.17 4.12 11.41
N VAL A 23 -4.29 5.06 11.72
CA VAL A 23 -3.62 5.14 13.02
C VAL A 23 -4.03 6.43 13.70
N GLU A 24 -4.68 6.32 14.85
CA GLU A 24 -4.97 7.46 15.71
C GLU A 24 -3.68 7.93 16.38
N THR A 25 -3.30 9.19 16.18
CA THR A 25 -2.10 9.79 16.78
C THR A 25 -2.39 11.16 17.37
N THR A 26 -1.49 11.64 18.23
CA THR A 26 -1.57 12.99 18.81
C THR A 26 -0.42 13.82 18.26
N GLU A 27 -0.75 14.90 17.55
CA GLU A 27 0.21 15.88 17.08
C GLU A 27 0.50 16.88 18.21
N HIS A 28 1.80 17.08 18.51
CA HIS A 28 2.27 18.10 19.44
C HIS A 28 2.86 19.26 18.65
N ARG A 29 2.22 20.43 18.70
CA ARG A 29 2.66 21.63 18.01
C ARG A 29 3.18 22.67 19.01
N SER A 30 4.44 23.06 18.86
CA SER A 30 5.06 24.12 19.67
C SER A 30 5.45 25.29 18.77
N SER A 31 5.18 26.52 19.22
CA SER A 31 5.54 27.75 18.52
C SER A 31 6.18 28.73 19.50
N ALA A 32 7.22 29.45 19.08
CA ALA A 32 7.94 30.38 19.94
C ALA A 32 6.98 31.43 20.52
N GLY A 33 6.94 31.55 21.85
CA GLY A 33 6.05 32.48 22.57
C GLY A 33 4.60 32.01 22.73
N LYS A 34 4.25 30.78 22.33
CA LYS A 34 2.92 30.18 22.55
C LYS A 34 3.03 28.89 23.34
N SER A 35 1.95 28.54 24.06
CA SER A 35 1.85 27.25 24.74
C SER A 35 1.86 26.10 23.72
N SER A 36 2.34 24.93 24.15
CA SER A 36 2.26 23.72 23.34
C SER A 36 0.80 23.31 23.16
N GLU A 37 0.44 23.00 21.92
CA GLU A 37 -0.91 22.55 21.55
C GLU A 37 -0.86 21.05 21.23
N GLN A 38 -1.81 20.29 21.78
CA GLN A 38 -2.01 18.88 21.44
C GLN A 38 -3.27 18.74 20.59
N ARG A 39 -3.15 18.11 19.42
CA ARG A 39 -4.27 17.84 18.52
C ARG A 39 -4.38 16.36 18.24
N LYS A 40 -5.61 15.83 18.28
CA LYS A 40 -5.88 14.48 17.79
C LYS A 40 -5.86 14.51 16.27
N VAL A 41 -5.07 13.64 15.67
CA VAL A 41 -4.95 13.52 14.22
C VAL A 41 -5.04 12.04 13.83
N GLU A 42 -5.56 11.78 12.63
CA GLU A 42 -5.61 10.43 12.06
C GLU A 42 -4.60 10.35 10.92
N VAL A 43 -3.69 9.37 11.00
CA VAL A 43 -2.75 9.06 9.93
C VAL A 43 -3.30 7.89 9.13
N VAL A 44 -3.64 8.15 7.86
CA VAL A 44 -4.14 7.13 6.93
C VAL A 44 -3.01 6.68 6.02
N HIS A 45 -2.50 5.47 6.22
CA HIS A 45 -1.54 4.85 5.31
C HIS A 45 -2.30 4.19 4.16
N GLN A 46 -2.02 4.62 2.93
CA GLN A 46 -2.51 3.94 1.73
C GLN A 46 -1.48 2.90 1.28
N SER A 47 -1.91 1.65 1.17
CA SER A 47 -1.08 0.62 0.54
C SER A 47 -1.15 0.79 -0.97
N HIS A 48 -0.07 1.29 -1.56
CA HIS A 48 0.06 1.24 -3.02
C HIS A 48 0.24 -0.23 -3.45
N PRO A 49 -0.48 -0.71 -4.48
CA PRO A 49 -0.26 -2.04 -4.99
C PRO A 49 1.17 -2.12 -5.53
N LYS A 50 2.02 -2.89 -4.85
CA LYS A 50 3.25 -3.41 -5.46
C LYS A 50 2.81 -4.29 -6.63
N THR A 51 3.60 -4.34 -7.71
CA THR A 51 3.27 -5.10 -8.92
C THR A 51 2.70 -6.48 -8.57
N SER A 52 1.53 -6.81 -9.15
CA SER A 52 0.83 -8.05 -8.82
C SER A 52 1.29 -9.20 -9.71
N GLY A 53 0.93 -10.43 -9.34
CA GLY A 53 1.26 -11.64 -10.12
C GLY A 53 0.80 -11.55 -11.58
N GLY A 54 -0.34 -10.92 -11.87
CA GLY A 54 -0.82 -10.74 -13.25
C GLY A 54 0.10 -9.89 -14.13
N VAL A 55 0.71 -8.84 -13.56
CA VAL A 55 1.70 -8.01 -14.27
C VAL A 55 2.95 -8.81 -14.60
N LEU A 56 3.40 -9.66 -13.67
CA LEU A 56 4.58 -10.52 -13.86
C LEU A 56 4.33 -11.61 -14.92
N VAL A 57 3.12 -12.18 -14.96
CA VAL A 57 2.72 -13.14 -16.00
C VAL A 57 2.77 -12.50 -17.39
N GLY A 58 2.26 -11.27 -17.54
CA GLY A 58 2.34 -10.54 -18.80
C GLY A 58 3.78 -10.25 -19.22
N ALA A 59 4.65 -9.88 -18.27
CA ALA A 59 6.07 -9.67 -18.54
C ALA A 59 6.78 -10.97 -18.98
N ALA A 60 6.49 -12.10 -18.33
CA ALA A 60 7.04 -13.40 -18.70
C ALA A 60 6.61 -13.82 -20.11
N ALA A 61 5.33 -13.66 -20.45
CA ALA A 61 4.81 -13.99 -21.77
C ALA A 61 5.45 -13.14 -22.88
N ALA A 62 5.70 -11.85 -22.63
CA ALA A 62 6.37 -10.98 -23.59
C ALA A 62 7.83 -11.43 -23.86
N VAL A 63 8.55 -11.85 -22.82
CA VAL A 63 9.92 -12.38 -22.94
C VAL A 63 9.92 -13.71 -23.69
N GLU A 64 9.02 -14.63 -23.36
CA GLU A 64 8.86 -15.91 -24.05
C GLU A 64 8.59 -15.72 -25.54
N SER A 65 7.62 -14.87 -25.89
CA SER A 65 7.28 -14.57 -27.28
C SER A 65 8.45 -13.96 -28.05
N THR A 66 9.22 -13.08 -27.41
CA THR A 66 10.41 -12.48 -28.02
C THR A 66 11.50 -13.53 -28.28
N LEU A 67 11.72 -14.45 -27.32
CA LEU A 67 12.72 -15.50 -27.45
C LEU A 67 12.32 -16.53 -28.52
N GLU A 68 11.05 -16.91 -28.58
CA GLU A 68 10.50 -17.82 -29.60
C GLU A 68 10.62 -17.21 -31.00
N SER A 69 10.22 -15.96 -31.16
CA SER A 69 10.36 -15.22 -32.42
C SER A 69 11.83 -15.13 -32.87
N ALA A 70 12.74 -14.81 -31.95
CA ALA A 70 14.17 -14.78 -32.25
C ALA A 70 14.71 -16.16 -32.70
N LYS A 71 14.28 -17.23 -32.02
CA LYS A 71 14.65 -18.61 -32.37
C LYS A 71 14.17 -18.99 -33.76
N GLU A 72 12.93 -18.66 -34.12
CA GLU A 72 12.39 -18.97 -35.45
C GLU A 72 13.19 -18.30 -36.56
N VAL A 73 13.54 -17.02 -36.39
CA VAL A 73 14.32 -16.26 -37.37
C VAL A 73 15.71 -16.85 -37.56
N ILE A 74 16.37 -17.25 -36.48
CA ILE A 74 17.70 -17.88 -36.54
C ILE A 74 17.61 -19.26 -37.21
N SER A 75 16.62 -20.06 -36.84
CA SER A 75 16.49 -21.45 -37.33
C SER A 75 16.16 -21.52 -38.82
N LYS A 76 15.52 -20.50 -39.40
CA LYS A 76 15.25 -20.41 -40.85
C LYS A 76 16.44 -19.89 -41.67
N LYS A 77 17.50 -19.41 -41.03
CA LYS A 77 18.67 -18.79 -41.69
C LYS A 77 19.84 -19.77 -41.89
N THR A 78 19.75 -20.98 -41.32
CA THR A 78 20.65 -22.13 -41.54
C THR A 78 19.93 -23.20 -42.34
#